data_AF-A0AAE8QJL0-F1
#
_entry.id   AF-A0AAE8QJL0-F1
#
_cell.length_a   1.000
_cell.length_b   1.000
_cell.length_c   1.000
_cell.angle_alpha   90.00
_cell.angle_beta   90.00
_cell.angle_gamma   90.00
#
_symmetry.space_group_name_H-M   'P 1'
#
loop_
_entity.id
_entity.type
_entity.pdbx_description
1 polymer ?
#
loop_
_entity_poly.entity_id
_entity_poly.type
_entity_poly.pdbx_seq_one_letter_code
_entity_poly.pdbx_strand_id
1 'polypeptide(L)'
;MHSAILANGKLITAKEYEAERHGVILLCMDPTCKVPVHFVKGDVLNTPHFKTSGKANSIHKESCGFAKKLTFEDTVSKVNEYQEVLRAQGIREFVVKLNMDKLDPDYVAKEVNRSNSEKEASPPPEIDQKLLKEKPETPSSLSSLKSIKKLYQSVSPDLLASIVISIKGNQIPISKLICHYDTAHQLFWNEQTLEVPYFIYGVVEKVVRREKVWFISLTSDKYYFTLVIFEKYFKHFTYRDEELLNKEILAMGFLRKNEYVKEKPSTEMVIKSDKYIEFL
;
A
#
# COMPACT_ATOMS: atom_id res chain seq x y z
N MET A 1 -4.89 -16.81 -4.00
CA MET A 1 -3.44 -16.67 -3.75
C MET A 1 -2.74 -16.79 -5.09
N HIS A 2 -1.83 -15.88 -5.41
CA HIS A 2 -1.11 -15.80 -6.68
C HIS A 2 0.28 -16.43 -6.64
N SER A 3 0.80 -16.74 -5.45
CA SER A 3 2.12 -17.37 -5.27
C SER A 3 2.04 -18.61 -4.38
N ALA A 4 2.80 -19.65 -4.71
CA ALA A 4 2.88 -20.89 -3.94
C ALA A 4 4.33 -21.38 -3.84
N ILE A 5 4.58 -22.34 -2.95
CA ILE A 5 5.88 -22.97 -2.77
C ILE A 5 5.87 -24.35 -3.42
N LEU A 6 6.87 -24.61 -4.26
CA LEU A 6 7.15 -25.90 -4.85
C LEU A 6 7.75 -26.86 -3.80
N ALA A 7 7.73 -28.18 -4.09
CA ALA A 7 8.33 -29.20 -3.22
C ALA A 7 9.82 -28.95 -2.87
N ASN A 8 10.56 -28.26 -3.75
CA ASN A 8 11.96 -27.89 -3.53
C ASN A 8 12.15 -26.61 -2.70
N GLY A 9 11.06 -26.02 -2.18
CA GLY A 9 11.09 -24.79 -1.38
C GLY A 9 11.09 -23.49 -2.18
N LYS A 10 11.19 -23.54 -3.51
CA LYS A 10 11.17 -22.36 -4.38
C LYS A 10 9.75 -21.80 -4.53
N LEU A 11 9.61 -20.48 -4.51
CA LEU A 11 8.37 -19.79 -4.83
C LEU A 11 8.11 -19.78 -6.34
N ILE A 12 6.83 -19.91 -6.69
CA ILE A 12 6.35 -19.84 -8.06
C ILE A 12 5.09 -18.98 -8.10
N THR A 13 4.97 -18.14 -9.13
CA THR A 13 3.72 -17.41 -9.39
C THR A 13 2.75 -18.28 -10.18
N ALA A 14 1.45 -18.05 -10.01
CA ALA A 14 0.42 -18.80 -10.73
C ALA A 14 0.49 -18.60 -12.25
N LYS A 15 1.06 -17.49 -12.72
CA LYS A 15 1.28 -17.22 -14.15
C LYS A 15 2.44 -18.01 -14.74
N GLU A 16 3.44 -18.34 -13.93
CA GLU A 16 4.66 -19.06 -14.35
C GLU A 16 4.57 -20.57 -14.10
N TYR A 17 3.57 -21.01 -13.33
CA TYR A 17 3.42 -22.40 -12.96
C TYR A 17 2.96 -23.28 -14.13
N GLU A 18 3.71 -24.34 -14.34
CA GLU A 18 3.49 -25.40 -15.34
C GLU A 18 3.62 -26.75 -14.63
N ALA A 19 2.56 -27.56 -14.60
CA ALA A 19 2.52 -28.79 -13.81
C ALA A 19 3.57 -29.83 -14.24
N GLU A 20 3.84 -29.92 -15.55
CA GLU A 20 4.83 -30.85 -16.11
C GLU A 20 6.26 -30.53 -15.68
N ARG A 21 6.58 -29.23 -15.56
CA ARG A 21 7.91 -28.74 -15.22
C ARG A 21 8.13 -28.63 -13.72
N HIS A 22 7.11 -28.19 -12.98
CA HIS A 22 7.24 -27.80 -11.57
C HIS A 22 6.71 -28.87 -10.60
N GLY A 23 6.03 -29.90 -11.11
CA GLY A 23 5.40 -30.95 -10.32
C GLY A 23 4.09 -30.49 -9.66
N VAL A 24 3.37 -31.45 -9.08
CA VAL A 24 2.01 -31.23 -8.55
C VAL A 24 1.96 -30.85 -7.06
N ILE A 25 3.08 -31.02 -6.34
CA ILE A 25 3.14 -30.75 -4.90
C ILE A 25 3.40 -29.25 -4.71
N LEU A 26 2.34 -28.55 -4.32
CA LEU A 26 2.32 -27.12 -4.05
C LEU A 26 1.89 -26.87 -2.61
N LEU A 27 2.57 -25.95 -1.95
CA LEU A 27 2.29 -25.54 -0.57
C LEU A 27 1.95 -24.05 -0.51
N CYS A 28 1.14 -23.66 0.47
CA CYS A 28 0.86 -22.26 0.78
C CYS A 28 2.16 -21.49 1.01
N MET A 29 2.27 -20.27 0.43
CA MET A 29 3.49 -19.48 0.59
C MET A 29 3.68 -18.93 2.01
N ASP A 30 2.60 -18.73 2.78
CA ASP A 30 2.67 -18.19 4.14
C ASP A 30 3.60 -19.07 5.00
N PRO A 31 4.67 -18.50 5.59
CA PRO A 31 5.64 -19.22 6.44
C PRO A 31 5.01 -20.04 7.56
N THR A 32 3.93 -19.55 8.15
CA THR A 32 3.25 -20.18 9.29
C THR A 32 2.28 -21.29 8.85
N CYS A 33 1.85 -21.28 7.58
CA CYS A 33 0.80 -22.16 7.08
C CYS A 33 1.35 -23.43 6.40
N LYS A 34 2.04 -23.28 5.26
CA LYS A 34 2.61 -24.36 4.42
C LYS A 34 1.67 -25.55 4.10
N VAL A 35 0.36 -25.36 4.13
CA VAL A 35 -0.60 -26.43 3.79
C VAL A 35 -0.63 -26.70 2.29
N PRO A 36 -0.98 -27.92 1.84
CA PRO A 36 -1.11 -28.22 0.42
C PRO A 36 -2.14 -27.34 -0.27
N VAL A 37 -1.81 -26.86 -1.47
CA VAL A 37 -2.68 -26.06 -2.33
C VAL A 37 -2.71 -26.65 -3.74
N HIS A 38 -3.71 -26.26 -4.50
CA HIS A 38 -3.91 -26.72 -5.86
C HIS A 38 -3.88 -25.52 -6.81
N PHE A 39 -3.25 -25.72 -7.95
CA PHE A 39 -3.29 -24.76 -9.05
C PHE A 39 -4.65 -24.80 -9.73
N VAL A 40 -5.23 -23.63 -9.92
CA VAL A 40 -6.43 -23.40 -10.72
C VAL A 40 -6.00 -22.65 -11.96
N LYS A 41 -6.10 -23.31 -13.10
CA LYS A 41 -5.84 -22.68 -14.39
C LYS A 41 -6.82 -21.53 -14.59
N GLY A 42 -6.31 -20.38 -15.01
CA GLY A 42 -7.13 -19.24 -15.38
C GLY A 42 -7.99 -19.53 -16.61
N ASP A 43 -9.07 -18.77 -16.75
CA ASP A 43 -9.95 -18.73 -17.92
C ASP A 43 -10.13 -17.26 -18.38
N VAL A 44 -11.07 -17.00 -19.27
CA VAL A 44 -11.34 -15.64 -19.80
C VAL A 44 -11.77 -14.65 -18.70
N LEU A 45 -12.30 -15.14 -17.58
CA LEU A 45 -12.83 -14.33 -16.48
C LEU A 45 -11.95 -14.37 -15.23
N ASN A 46 -11.16 -15.43 -15.06
CA ASN A 46 -10.42 -15.72 -13.85
C ASN A 46 -8.93 -15.77 -14.12
N THR A 47 -8.16 -15.02 -13.35
CA THR A 47 -6.71 -15.13 -13.33
C THR A 47 -6.27 -16.48 -12.74
N PRO A 48 -5.18 -17.08 -13.26
CA PRO A 48 -4.60 -18.28 -12.64
C PRO A 48 -4.25 -18.01 -11.18
N HIS A 49 -4.60 -18.94 -10.30
CA HIS A 49 -4.36 -18.79 -8.87
C HIS A 49 -4.22 -20.15 -8.19
N PHE A 50 -3.75 -20.12 -6.94
CA PHE A 50 -3.70 -21.26 -6.04
C PHE A 50 -4.79 -21.16 -4.99
N LYS A 51 -5.37 -22.30 -4.64
CA LYS A 51 -6.35 -22.43 -3.55
C LYS A 51 -6.21 -23.75 -2.81
N THR A 52 -6.65 -23.79 -1.56
CA THR A 52 -6.80 -25.04 -0.81
C THR A 52 -8.03 -25.83 -1.28
N SER A 53 -8.07 -27.14 -1.02
CA SER A 53 -9.27 -27.94 -1.26
C SER A 53 -10.36 -27.72 -0.20
N GLY A 54 -10.00 -27.12 0.94
CA GLY A 54 -10.92 -26.88 2.06
C GLY A 54 -11.27 -28.15 2.84
N LYS A 55 -10.51 -29.23 2.65
CA LYS A 55 -10.76 -30.53 3.27
C LYS A 55 -9.46 -31.10 3.87
N ALA A 56 -9.61 -31.83 4.98
CA ALA A 56 -8.53 -32.53 5.67
C ALA A 56 -7.31 -31.62 5.91
N ASN A 57 -6.12 -32.04 5.45
CA ASN A 57 -4.86 -31.33 5.66
C ASN A 57 -4.69 -30.08 4.75
N SER A 58 -5.61 -29.82 3.82
CA SER A 58 -5.61 -28.66 2.93
C SER A 58 -6.67 -27.64 3.39
N ILE A 59 -6.50 -27.16 4.62
CA ILE A 59 -7.25 -26.05 5.20
C ILE A 59 -6.23 -25.05 5.73
N HIS A 60 -6.35 -23.77 5.37
CA HIS A 60 -5.44 -22.75 5.89
C HIS A 60 -5.51 -22.67 7.42
N LYS A 61 -4.35 -22.55 8.07
CA LYS A 61 -4.27 -22.27 9.50
C LYS A 61 -4.78 -20.87 9.79
N GLU A 62 -5.32 -20.62 10.98
CA GLU A 62 -5.89 -19.31 11.34
C GLU A 62 -4.90 -18.15 11.23
N SER A 63 -3.61 -18.39 11.46
CA SER A 63 -2.53 -17.40 11.32
C SER A 63 -2.14 -17.11 9.86
N CYS A 64 -2.70 -17.85 8.89
CA CYS A 64 -2.39 -17.69 7.48
C CYS A 64 -3.02 -16.42 6.92
N GLY A 65 -2.23 -15.61 6.20
CA GLY A 65 -2.71 -14.42 5.50
C GLY A 65 -3.76 -14.68 4.40
N PHE A 66 -4.09 -15.94 4.13
CA PHE A 66 -5.10 -16.38 3.16
C PHE A 66 -6.28 -17.13 3.80
N ALA A 67 -6.30 -17.32 5.13
CA ALA A 67 -7.39 -18.05 5.80
C ALA A 67 -8.69 -17.24 5.88
N LYS A 68 -8.58 -15.92 6.03
CA LYS A 68 -9.69 -14.99 6.21
C LYS A 68 -9.39 -13.66 5.56
N LYS A 69 -10.42 -12.82 5.41
CA LYS A 69 -10.24 -11.41 5.05
C LYS A 69 -9.50 -10.70 6.18
N LEU A 70 -8.39 -10.07 5.85
CA LEU A 70 -7.53 -9.35 6.79
C LEU A 70 -8.03 -7.91 7.00
N THR A 71 -7.75 -7.35 8.17
CA THR A 71 -7.86 -5.90 8.40
C THR A 71 -6.76 -5.16 7.62
N PHE A 72 -6.80 -3.82 7.60
CA PHE A 72 -5.74 -3.05 6.96
C PHE A 72 -4.39 -3.32 7.63
N GLU A 73 -4.34 -3.24 8.97
CA GLU A 73 -3.16 -3.54 9.78
C GLU A 73 -2.61 -4.96 9.55
N ASP A 74 -3.47 -5.97 9.61
CA ASP A 74 -3.10 -7.37 9.37
C ASP A 74 -2.50 -7.54 7.96
N THR A 75 -3.06 -6.83 6.98
CA THR A 75 -2.57 -6.86 5.60
C THR A 75 -1.19 -6.21 5.51
N VAL A 76 -0.98 -5.04 6.13
CA VAL A 76 0.34 -4.40 6.16
C VAL A 76 1.40 -5.33 6.77
N SER A 77 1.07 -5.96 7.90
CA SER A 77 1.96 -6.92 8.57
C SER A 77 2.33 -8.10 7.65
N LYS A 78 1.32 -8.74 7.03
CA LYS A 78 1.55 -9.87 6.11
C LYS A 78 2.28 -9.48 4.84
N VAL A 79 2.02 -8.30 4.29
CA VAL A 79 2.74 -7.77 3.11
C VAL A 79 4.21 -7.59 3.45
N ASN A 80 4.54 -7.04 4.62
CA ASN A 80 5.92 -6.88 5.05
C ASN A 80 6.64 -8.22 5.20
N GLU A 81 6.00 -9.22 5.82
CA GLU A 81 6.53 -10.59 5.93
C GLU A 81 6.81 -11.20 4.55
N TYR A 82 5.85 -11.09 3.63
CA TYR A 82 5.95 -11.72 2.31
C TYR A 82 6.94 -11.04 1.38
N GLN A 83 7.05 -9.70 1.45
CA GLN A 83 7.88 -8.93 0.53
C GLN A 83 9.37 -9.24 0.71
N GLU A 84 9.82 -9.48 1.95
CA GLU A 84 11.20 -9.91 2.20
C GLU A 84 11.49 -11.30 1.62
N VAL A 85 10.55 -12.24 1.74
CA VAL A 85 10.72 -13.61 1.20
C VAL A 85 10.69 -13.60 -0.33
N LEU A 86 9.74 -12.88 -0.94
CA LEU A 86 9.59 -12.79 -2.40
C LEU A 86 10.83 -12.16 -3.06
N ARG A 87 11.35 -11.09 -2.46
CA ARG A 87 12.55 -10.40 -2.93
C ARG A 87 13.79 -11.29 -2.82
N ALA A 88 13.95 -12.02 -1.71
CA ALA A 88 15.07 -12.94 -1.53
C ALA A 88 15.10 -14.08 -2.57
N GLN A 89 13.94 -14.48 -3.10
CA GLN A 89 13.82 -15.52 -4.12
C GLN A 89 13.75 -14.99 -5.57
N GLY A 90 13.90 -13.68 -5.77
CA GLY A 90 13.94 -13.07 -7.10
C GLY A 90 12.60 -13.14 -7.85
N ILE A 91 11.48 -13.14 -7.14
CA ILE A 91 10.15 -13.10 -7.77
C ILE A 91 9.93 -11.75 -8.46
N ARG A 92 9.27 -11.78 -9.63
CA ARG A 92 9.00 -10.59 -10.44
C ARG A 92 8.22 -9.53 -9.65
N GLU A 93 8.77 -8.32 -9.65
CA GLU A 93 8.17 -7.15 -9.03
C GLU A 93 7.22 -6.41 -10.00
N PHE A 94 6.15 -5.83 -9.46
CA PHE A 94 5.21 -4.96 -10.18
C PHE A 94 5.49 -3.51 -9.82
N VAL A 95 5.96 -2.73 -10.79
CA VAL A 95 6.24 -1.31 -10.59
C VAL A 95 4.95 -0.50 -10.69
N VAL A 96 4.62 0.23 -9.63
CA VAL A 96 3.46 1.12 -9.55
C VAL A 96 3.94 2.55 -9.36
N LYS A 97 3.50 3.47 -10.23
CA LYS A 97 3.91 4.87 -10.13
C LYS A 97 3.12 5.60 -9.05
N LEU A 98 3.80 6.29 -8.14
CA LEU A 98 3.14 7.18 -7.19
C LEU A 98 3.04 8.59 -7.77
N ASN A 99 1.83 9.14 -7.84
CA ASN A 99 1.62 10.54 -8.19
C ASN A 99 0.56 11.16 -7.28
N MET A 100 1.03 11.80 -6.20
CA MET A 100 0.19 12.42 -5.19
C MET A 100 0.13 13.94 -5.31
N ASP A 101 0.65 14.51 -6.40
CA ASP A 101 0.75 15.96 -6.59
C ASP A 101 -0.64 16.62 -6.53
N LYS A 102 -1.68 15.92 -6.98
CA LYS A 102 -3.08 16.38 -6.95
C LYS A 102 -3.68 16.51 -5.54
N LEU A 103 -3.03 15.96 -4.52
CA LEU A 103 -3.47 16.13 -3.13
C LEU A 103 -3.08 17.52 -2.61
N ASP A 104 -1.94 18.04 -3.04
CA ASP A 104 -1.39 19.31 -2.56
C ASP A 104 -2.20 20.50 -3.09
N PRO A 105 -2.85 21.30 -2.22
CA PRO A 105 -3.56 22.50 -2.65
C PRO A 105 -2.62 23.58 -3.21
N ASP A 106 -1.32 23.52 -2.89
CA ASP A 106 -0.31 24.44 -3.44
C ASP A 106 0.20 23.99 -4.82
N TYR A 107 -0.18 22.79 -5.30
CA TYR A 107 0.30 22.28 -6.57
C TYR A 107 -0.35 23.02 -7.74
N VAL A 108 0.47 23.79 -8.46
CA VAL A 108 0.11 24.37 -9.75
C VAL A 108 0.50 23.39 -10.83
N ALA A 109 -0.49 22.85 -11.54
CA ALA A 109 -0.24 21.99 -12.69
C ALA A 109 0.57 22.76 -13.72
N LYS A 110 1.76 22.26 -14.08
CA LYS A 110 2.49 22.81 -15.22
C LYS A 110 1.64 22.54 -16.47
N GLU A 111 1.22 23.61 -17.15
CA GLU A 111 0.66 23.49 -18.50
C GLU A 111 1.74 22.91 -19.38
N VAL A 112 1.62 21.61 -19.69
CA VAL A 112 2.41 21.02 -20.75
C VAL A 112 1.84 21.61 -22.02
N ASN A 113 2.52 22.60 -22.59
CA ASN A 113 2.36 23.01 -23.97
C ASN A 113 2.70 21.78 -24.84
N ARG A 114 1.73 20.88 -25.00
CA ARG A 114 1.68 19.99 -26.14
C ARG A 114 1.42 20.92 -27.32
N SER A 115 2.49 21.37 -27.95
CA SER A 115 2.43 21.93 -29.29
C SER A 115 1.52 21.02 -30.10
N ASN A 116 0.43 21.59 -30.61
CA ASN A 116 -0.37 21.00 -31.67
C ASN A 116 0.52 20.82 -32.90
N SER A 117 1.32 19.76 -32.93
CA SER A 117 1.89 19.25 -34.17
C SER A 117 0.96 18.13 -34.65
N GLU A 118 0.11 18.52 -35.60
CA GLU A 118 -0.42 17.70 -36.68
C GLU A 118 -1.17 16.42 -36.29
N LYS A 119 -2.48 16.58 -36.12
CA LYS A 119 -3.44 15.50 -36.42
C LYS A 119 -3.51 15.32 -37.93
N GLU A 120 -2.64 14.48 -38.50
CA GLU A 120 -2.98 13.79 -39.74
C GLU A 120 -3.89 12.60 -39.41
N ALA A 121 -5.04 12.60 -40.07
CA ALA A 121 -6.07 11.60 -39.93
C ALA A 121 -5.69 10.34 -40.73
N SER A 122 -5.38 9.26 -40.02
CA SER A 122 -5.54 7.90 -40.55
C SER A 122 -6.56 7.17 -39.66
N PRO A 123 -7.70 6.70 -40.18
CA PRO A 123 -8.67 5.97 -39.37
C PRO A 123 -8.04 4.65 -38.89
N PRO A 124 -8.07 4.34 -37.58
CA PRO A 124 -7.64 3.03 -37.12
C PRO A 124 -8.65 1.97 -37.59
N PRO A 125 -8.20 0.78 -38.01
CA PRO A 125 -9.11 -0.34 -38.24
C PRO A 125 -9.86 -0.64 -36.94
N GLU A 126 -11.16 -0.93 -37.06
CA GLU A 126 -12.02 -1.42 -35.98
C GLU A 126 -11.43 -2.71 -35.39
N ILE A 127 -10.56 -2.56 -34.39
CA ILE A 127 -10.18 -3.66 -33.50
C ILE A 127 -11.12 -3.56 -32.30
N ASP A 128 -12.09 -4.48 -32.30
CA ASP A 128 -13.01 -4.88 -31.23
C ASP A 128 -12.74 -4.24 -29.86
N GLN A 129 -13.42 -3.12 -29.59
CA GLN A 129 -13.45 -2.44 -28.29
C GLN A 129 -14.20 -3.23 -27.19
N LYS A 130 -14.42 -4.54 -27.37
CA LYS A 130 -15.13 -5.42 -26.44
C LYS A 130 -14.31 -6.58 -25.87
N LEU A 131 -13.05 -6.78 -26.25
CA LEU A 131 -12.24 -7.94 -25.81
C LEU A 131 -11.15 -7.69 -24.76
N LEU A 132 -10.95 -6.46 -24.27
CA LEU A 132 -9.88 -6.17 -23.29
C LEU A 132 -10.36 -5.30 -22.11
N LYS A 133 -11.37 -5.77 -21.38
CA LYS A 133 -11.66 -5.31 -20.01
C LYS A 133 -11.13 -6.31 -18.98
N GLU A 134 -9.88 -6.72 -19.12
CA GLU A 134 -9.15 -7.20 -17.94
C GLU A 134 -8.91 -5.97 -17.06
N LYS A 135 -9.61 -5.88 -15.92
CA LYS A 135 -9.20 -4.93 -14.88
C LYS A 135 -7.84 -5.44 -14.39
N PRO A 136 -6.73 -4.72 -14.58
CA PRO A 136 -5.49 -5.13 -13.97
C PRO A 136 -5.72 -5.16 -12.46
N GLU A 137 -5.44 -6.32 -11.83
CA GLU A 137 -5.62 -6.52 -10.39
C GLU A 137 -4.79 -5.50 -9.59
N THR A 138 -3.70 -5.00 -10.17
CA THR A 138 -2.88 -3.92 -9.63
C THR A 138 -2.97 -2.65 -10.49
N PRO A 139 -3.25 -1.48 -9.90
CA PRO A 139 -3.28 -0.23 -10.65
C PRO A 139 -1.87 0.16 -11.11
N SER A 140 -1.73 0.69 -12.33
CA SER A 140 -0.45 1.19 -12.85
C SER A 140 0.02 2.47 -12.13
N SER A 141 -0.89 3.18 -11.47
CA SER A 141 -0.58 4.37 -10.69
C SER A 141 -1.49 4.53 -9.47
N LEU A 142 -0.93 5.09 -8.40
CA LEU A 142 -1.63 5.47 -7.17
C LEU A 142 -1.61 6.99 -7.02
N SER A 143 -2.80 7.58 -6.92
CA SER A 143 -2.98 9.05 -6.90
C SER A 143 -3.86 9.59 -5.77
N SER A 144 -4.32 8.72 -4.88
CA SER A 144 -5.05 9.12 -3.68
C SER A 144 -4.88 8.10 -2.57
N LEU A 145 -5.10 8.54 -1.32
CA LEU A 145 -5.13 7.66 -0.15
C LEU A 145 -6.26 6.61 -0.24
N LYS A 146 -7.43 7.01 -0.74
CA LYS A 146 -8.54 6.10 -1.04
C LYS A 146 -8.15 4.96 -1.97
N SER A 147 -7.32 5.23 -2.97
CA SER A 147 -6.79 4.19 -3.87
C SER A 147 -5.87 3.22 -3.13
N ILE A 148 -5.07 3.68 -2.18
CA ILE A 148 -4.19 2.84 -1.35
C ILE A 148 -5.01 1.99 -0.39
N LYS A 149 -5.95 2.59 0.34
CA LYS A 149 -6.90 1.86 1.18
C LYS A 149 -7.59 0.76 0.40
N LYS A 150 -8.16 1.09 -0.77
CA LYS A 150 -8.82 0.12 -1.65
C LYS A 150 -7.87 -0.99 -2.08
N LEU A 151 -6.64 -0.63 -2.50
CA LEU A 151 -5.62 -1.60 -2.90
C LEU A 151 -5.37 -2.63 -1.80
N TYR A 152 -5.16 -2.19 -0.56
CA TYR A 152 -4.94 -3.07 0.60
C TYR A 152 -6.17 -3.87 1.01
N GLN A 153 -7.38 -3.38 0.73
CA GLN A 153 -8.63 -4.08 1.06
C GLN A 153 -9.10 -5.07 -0.01
N SER A 154 -8.66 -4.89 -1.27
CA SER A 154 -9.16 -5.68 -2.41
C SER A 154 -8.15 -6.66 -2.99
N VAL A 155 -6.85 -6.48 -2.73
CA VAL A 155 -5.79 -7.29 -3.35
C VAL A 155 -5.19 -8.24 -2.31
N SER A 156 -4.82 -9.44 -2.75
CA SER A 156 -4.24 -10.45 -1.86
C SER A 156 -2.83 -10.03 -1.39
N PRO A 157 -2.43 -10.39 -0.14
CA PRO A 157 -1.18 -9.90 0.44
C PRO A 157 0.09 -10.28 -0.34
N ASP A 158 0.08 -11.40 -1.06
CA ASP A 158 1.21 -11.83 -1.91
C ASP A 158 1.38 -10.98 -3.17
N LEU A 159 0.27 -10.56 -3.78
CA LEU A 159 0.32 -9.66 -4.92
C LEU A 159 0.76 -8.26 -4.47
N LEU A 160 0.24 -7.79 -3.32
CA LEU A 160 0.70 -6.54 -2.69
C LEU A 160 2.19 -6.56 -2.36
N ALA A 161 2.70 -7.67 -1.81
CA ALA A 161 4.11 -7.83 -1.48
C ALA A 161 5.03 -7.86 -2.71
N SER A 162 4.47 -8.09 -3.90
CA SER A 162 5.20 -7.99 -5.17
C SER A 162 5.23 -6.56 -5.71
N ILE A 163 4.54 -5.59 -5.09
CA ILE A 163 4.48 -4.20 -5.55
C ILE A 163 5.70 -3.39 -5.08
N VAL A 164 6.29 -2.68 -6.04
CA VAL A 164 7.35 -1.70 -5.83
C VAL A 164 6.86 -0.34 -6.32
N ILE A 165 6.94 0.67 -5.46
CA ILE A 165 6.48 2.02 -5.73
C ILE A 165 7.61 2.82 -6.37
N SER A 166 7.34 3.41 -7.54
CA SER A 166 8.26 4.34 -8.20
C SER A 166 7.97 5.77 -7.77
N ILE A 167 8.93 6.41 -7.10
CA ILE A 167 8.89 7.81 -6.65
C ILE A 167 10.14 8.52 -7.15
N LYS A 168 9.98 9.53 -8.02
CA LYS A 168 11.09 10.32 -8.59
C LYS A 168 12.22 9.45 -9.19
N GLY A 169 11.88 8.31 -9.79
CA GLY A 169 12.83 7.37 -10.39
C GLY A 169 13.37 6.30 -9.43
N ASN A 170 13.20 6.47 -8.11
CA ASN A 170 13.56 5.46 -7.12
C ASN A 170 12.47 4.40 -7.02
N GLN A 171 12.87 3.14 -6.94
CA GLN A 171 11.99 1.98 -6.75
C GLN A 171 12.05 1.53 -5.30
N ILE A 172 10.92 1.64 -4.59
CA ILE A 172 10.84 1.40 -3.15
C ILE A 172 9.75 0.36 -2.87
N PRO A 173 10.06 -0.75 -2.15
CA PRO A 173 9.07 -1.70 -1.67
C PRO A 173 7.89 -1.00 -0.98
N ILE A 174 6.65 -1.39 -1.32
CA ILE A 174 5.46 -0.77 -0.72
C ILE A 174 5.43 -0.92 0.80
N SER A 175 5.93 -2.05 1.34
CA SER A 175 6.05 -2.30 2.78
C SER A 175 6.93 -1.29 3.51
N LYS A 176 7.87 -0.63 2.82
CA LYS A 176 8.75 0.38 3.43
C LYS A 176 8.11 1.76 3.51
N LEU A 177 7.01 1.99 2.80
CA LEU A 177 6.34 3.29 2.72
C LEU A 177 5.09 3.35 3.58
N ILE A 178 4.40 2.21 3.79
CA ILE A 178 3.19 2.11 4.60
C ILE A 178 3.53 1.44 5.93
N CYS A 179 3.44 2.18 7.03
CA CYS A 179 3.76 1.65 8.36
C CYS A 179 2.96 2.34 9.47
N HIS A 180 2.93 1.70 10.64
CA HIS A 180 2.30 2.26 11.83
C HIS A 180 3.09 3.50 12.29
N TYR A 181 2.42 4.48 12.89
CA TYR A 181 3.05 5.71 13.36
C TYR A 181 4.22 5.44 14.34
N ASP A 182 4.10 4.39 15.16
CA ASP A 182 5.17 3.97 16.06
C ASP A 182 6.43 3.54 15.32
N THR A 183 6.26 2.67 14.33
CA THR A 183 7.36 2.17 13.50
C THR A 183 7.99 3.30 12.72
N ALA A 184 7.18 4.21 12.17
CA ALA A 184 7.66 5.39 11.46
C ALA A 184 8.50 6.30 12.35
N HIS A 185 8.05 6.55 13.58
CA HIS A 185 8.81 7.32 14.57
C HIS A 185 10.18 6.68 14.80
N GLN A 186 10.21 5.39 15.14
CA GLN A 186 11.46 4.68 15.43
C GLN A 186 12.42 4.68 14.24
N LEU A 187 11.94 4.34 13.04
CA LEU A 187 12.76 4.35 11.82
C LEU A 187 13.33 5.75 11.53
N PHE A 188 12.52 6.80 11.74
CA PHE A 188 12.92 8.17 11.44
C PHE A 188 13.97 8.70 12.42
N TRP A 189 13.81 8.40 13.72
CA TRP A 189 14.77 8.80 14.74
C TRP A 189 16.08 8.00 14.68
N ASN A 190 16.04 6.76 14.20
CA ASN A 190 17.21 5.92 13.97
C ASN A 190 17.87 6.14 12.60
N GLU A 191 17.46 7.16 11.84
CA GLU A 191 18.02 7.50 10.52
C GLU A 191 17.91 6.38 9.46
N GLN A 192 16.88 5.54 9.59
CA GLN A 192 16.59 4.41 8.68
C GLN A 192 15.51 4.75 7.64
N THR A 193 15.17 6.03 7.50
CA THR A 193 14.13 6.50 6.59
C THR A 193 14.69 7.02 5.28
N LEU A 194 13.84 7.02 4.26
CA LEU A 194 14.10 7.53 2.94
C LEU A 194 13.52 8.93 2.81
N GLU A 195 14.09 9.78 1.96
CA GLU A 195 13.62 11.15 1.76
C GLU A 195 12.42 11.20 0.79
N VAL A 196 11.33 10.52 1.16
CA VAL A 196 10.10 10.33 0.38
C VAL A 196 8.87 10.51 1.27
N PRO A 197 7.68 10.77 0.70
CA PRO A 197 6.47 10.78 1.50
C PRO A 197 6.14 9.36 2.00
N TYR A 198 5.77 9.28 3.27
CA TYR A 198 5.32 8.06 3.95
C TYR A 198 3.81 8.05 4.08
N PHE A 199 3.26 6.84 4.23
CA PHE A 199 1.85 6.57 4.51
C PHE A 199 1.74 5.98 5.92
N ILE A 200 1.25 6.78 6.85
CA ILE A 200 1.28 6.46 8.27
C ILE A 200 -0.13 6.16 8.74
N TYR A 201 -0.32 5.00 9.36
CA TYR A 201 -1.59 4.64 9.98
C TYR A 201 -1.51 4.62 11.51
N GLY A 202 -2.65 4.87 12.14
CA GLY A 202 -2.80 4.91 13.59
C GLY A 202 -4.16 5.43 14.02
N VAL A 203 -4.42 5.38 15.33
CA VAL A 203 -5.64 5.92 15.95
C VAL A 203 -5.39 7.34 16.42
N VAL A 204 -6.31 8.24 16.10
CA VAL A 204 -6.30 9.62 16.60
C VAL A 204 -6.81 9.64 18.04
N GLU A 205 -5.99 10.07 18.99
CA GLU A 205 -6.47 10.25 20.39
C GLU A 205 -6.78 11.68 20.74
N LYS A 206 -6.04 12.63 20.16
CA LYS A 206 -6.16 14.03 20.56
C LYS A 206 -6.13 14.97 19.38
N VAL A 207 -7.12 15.87 19.35
CA VAL A 207 -7.18 17.00 18.43
C VAL A 207 -7.09 18.28 19.25
N VAL A 208 -6.18 19.18 18.88
CA VAL A 208 -6.02 20.49 19.50
C VAL A 208 -6.05 21.55 18.41
N ARG A 209 -7.09 22.40 18.43
CA ARG A 209 -7.21 23.52 17.50
C ARG A 209 -6.80 24.81 18.18
N ARG A 210 -5.78 25.49 17.65
CA ARG A 210 -5.40 26.86 18.01
C ARG A 210 -5.64 27.80 16.83
N GLU A 211 -5.56 29.10 17.09
CA GLU A 211 -5.77 30.13 16.07
C GLU A 211 -4.84 29.98 14.86
N LYS A 212 -3.56 29.61 15.09
CA LYS A 212 -2.55 29.56 14.01
C LYS A 212 -2.14 28.15 13.57
N VAL A 213 -2.47 27.14 14.37
CA VAL A 213 -2.03 25.76 14.13
C VAL A 213 -2.98 24.76 14.78
N TRP A 214 -3.29 23.68 14.08
CA TRP A 214 -4.01 22.53 14.62
C TRP A 214 -3.07 21.33 14.72
N PHE A 215 -3.25 20.54 15.76
CA PHE A 215 -2.49 19.32 16.04
C PHE A 215 -3.44 18.13 16.14
N ILE A 216 -3.16 17.07 15.40
CA ILE A 216 -3.85 15.77 15.51
C ILE A 216 -2.79 14.75 15.93
N SER A 217 -2.95 14.13 17.10
CA SER A 217 -1.95 13.22 17.67
C SER A 217 -2.35 11.76 17.52
N LEU A 218 -1.38 10.96 17.06
CA LEU A 218 -1.37 9.49 17.06
C LEU A 218 -0.41 9.06 18.16
N THR A 219 -0.83 8.21 19.09
CA THR A 219 -0.36 8.37 20.48
C THR A 219 0.41 7.18 20.99
N SER A 220 1.64 7.45 21.41
CA SER A 220 2.43 6.57 22.24
C SER A 220 2.68 7.26 23.59
N ASP A 221 2.73 6.48 24.67
CA ASP A 221 3.14 6.99 25.98
C ASP A 221 4.56 7.58 25.93
N LYS A 222 5.41 7.09 25.01
CA LYS A 222 6.85 7.37 24.94
C LYS A 222 7.25 8.55 24.05
N TYR A 223 6.48 8.86 23.01
CA TYR A 223 6.77 9.96 22.08
C TYR A 223 5.48 10.55 21.49
N TYR A 224 5.61 11.69 20.80
CA TYR A 224 4.49 12.28 20.07
C TYR A 224 4.64 12.03 18.58
N PHE A 225 3.60 11.49 17.95
CA PHE A 225 3.45 11.54 16.50
C PHE A 225 2.30 12.48 16.17
N THR A 226 2.59 13.59 15.51
CA THR A 226 1.62 14.68 15.36
C THR A 226 1.48 15.10 13.91
N LEU A 227 0.24 15.08 13.43
CA LEU A 227 -0.13 15.72 12.18
C LEU A 227 -0.36 17.21 12.47
N VAL A 228 0.36 18.07 11.74
CA VAL A 228 0.38 19.52 11.93
C VAL A 228 -0.30 20.20 10.76
N ILE A 229 -1.28 21.05 11.05
CA ILE A 229 -2.02 21.82 10.05
C ILE A 229 -1.81 23.30 10.36
N PHE A 230 -1.29 24.06 9.41
CA PHE A 230 -1.07 25.50 9.55
C PHE A 230 -2.30 26.31 9.12
N GLU A 231 -2.49 27.50 9.71
CA GLU A 231 -3.60 28.42 9.46
C GLU A 231 -3.97 28.59 7.99
N LYS A 232 -2.96 28.80 7.12
CA LYS A 232 -3.16 28.98 5.68
C LYS A 232 -3.92 27.82 4.99
N TYR A 233 -3.92 26.64 5.60
CA TYR A 233 -4.57 25.45 5.08
C TYR A 233 -5.92 25.14 5.71
N PHE A 234 -6.35 25.82 6.78
CA PHE A 234 -7.61 25.52 7.49
C PHE A 234 -8.84 25.48 6.57
N LYS A 235 -8.87 26.35 5.55
CA LYS A 235 -9.93 26.37 4.52
C LYS A 235 -10.09 25.08 3.71
N HIS A 236 -9.09 24.20 3.73
CA HIS A 236 -9.11 22.91 3.05
C HIS A 236 -9.47 21.74 3.97
N PHE A 237 -9.92 22.04 5.20
CA PHE A 237 -10.34 21.05 6.18
C PHE A 237 -11.81 21.20 6.55
N THR A 238 -12.51 20.08 6.53
CA THR A 238 -13.96 20.00 6.82
C THR A 238 -14.26 19.14 8.03
N TYR A 239 -13.31 18.29 8.46
CA TYR A 239 -13.49 17.39 9.59
C TYR A 239 -13.68 18.14 10.91
N ARG A 240 -14.66 17.68 11.68
CA ARG A 240 -14.89 18.03 13.09
C ARG A 240 -14.11 17.11 14.02
N ASP A 241 -13.95 17.53 15.27
CA ASP A 241 -13.18 16.75 16.26
C ASP A 241 -13.83 15.38 16.52
N GLU A 242 -15.15 15.32 16.59
CA GLU A 242 -15.94 14.09 16.75
C GLU A 242 -15.74 13.09 15.59
N GLU A 243 -15.44 13.59 14.40
CA GLU A 243 -15.20 12.76 13.21
C GLU A 243 -13.77 12.21 13.18
N LEU A 244 -12.85 12.82 13.93
CA LEU A 244 -11.44 12.43 13.98
C LEU A 244 -11.12 11.60 15.21
N LEU A 245 -11.62 11.98 16.38
CA LEU A 245 -11.27 11.34 17.65
C LEU A 245 -11.65 9.85 17.67
N ASN A 246 -10.72 9.04 18.16
CA ASN A 246 -10.80 7.58 18.23
C ASN A 246 -11.05 6.89 16.87
N LYS A 247 -10.72 7.56 15.76
CA LYS A 247 -10.75 6.96 14.43
C LYS A 247 -9.37 6.49 14.02
N GLU A 248 -9.34 5.32 13.39
CA GLU A 248 -8.17 4.83 12.68
C GLU A 248 -8.07 5.55 11.33
N ILE A 249 -6.91 6.14 11.06
CA ILE A 249 -6.65 6.90 9.86
C ILE A 249 -5.38 6.43 9.17
N LEU A 250 -5.30 6.70 7.87
CA LEU A 250 -4.10 6.67 7.05
C LEU A 250 -3.80 8.10 6.62
N ALA A 251 -2.65 8.63 7.03
CA ALA A 251 -2.16 9.94 6.64
C ALA A 251 -0.97 9.83 5.70
N MET A 252 -0.74 10.83 4.85
CA MET A 252 0.45 10.88 3.99
C MET A 252 1.22 12.18 4.19
N GLY A 253 2.55 12.09 4.13
CA GLY A 253 3.39 13.28 4.15
C GLY A 253 4.85 12.95 4.42
N PHE A 254 5.66 14.01 4.51
CA PHE A 254 7.07 13.90 4.90
C PHE A 254 7.19 13.96 6.41
N LEU A 255 8.08 13.13 6.96
CA LEU A 255 8.40 13.10 8.38
C LEU A 255 9.36 14.24 8.74
N ARG A 256 9.17 14.85 9.91
CA ARG A 256 10.02 15.93 10.45
C ARG A 256 10.31 15.69 11.92
N LYS A 257 11.55 15.99 12.34
CA LYS A 257 11.94 15.90 13.75
C LYS A 257 11.51 17.18 14.44
N ASN A 258 10.90 17.05 15.62
CA ASN A 258 10.68 18.16 16.53
C ASN A 258 11.34 17.83 17.88
N GLU A 259 12.38 18.59 18.18
CA GLU A 259 13.21 18.48 19.39
C GLU A 259 12.88 19.55 20.43
N TYR A 260 11.77 20.29 20.26
CA TYR A 260 11.39 21.38 21.15
C TYR A 260 11.24 20.93 22.61
N VAL A 261 10.66 19.74 22.84
CA VAL A 261 10.59 19.11 24.17
C VAL A 261 11.71 18.07 24.30
N LYS A 262 12.79 18.43 25.00
CA LYS A 262 13.99 17.59 25.14
C LYS A 262 13.72 16.21 25.75
N GLU A 263 12.70 16.08 26.59
CA GLU A 263 12.38 14.85 27.31
C GLU A 263 11.48 13.89 26.52
N LYS A 264 10.80 14.37 25.48
CA LYS A 264 9.86 13.56 24.70
C LYS A 264 10.00 13.90 23.20
N PRO A 265 10.77 13.10 22.44
CA PRO A 265 10.98 13.35 21.03
C PRO A 265 9.64 13.34 20.28
N SER A 266 9.49 14.24 19.32
CA SER A 266 8.28 14.35 18.52
C SER A 266 8.59 14.19 17.05
N THR A 267 7.79 13.38 16.36
CA THR A 267 7.76 13.29 14.90
C THR A 267 6.53 14.02 14.40
N GLU A 268 6.72 14.90 13.43
CA GLU A 268 5.66 15.70 12.85
C GLU A 268 5.47 15.39 11.37
N MET A 269 4.23 15.52 10.90
CA MET A 269 3.86 15.43 9.51
C MET A 269 2.94 16.60 9.15
N VAL A 270 3.32 17.39 8.13
CA VAL A 270 2.51 18.55 7.71
C VAL A 270 1.39 18.10 6.78
N ILE A 271 0.14 18.40 7.15
CA ILE A 271 -1.07 18.05 6.40
C ILE A 271 -1.70 19.34 5.86
N LYS A 272 -1.96 19.37 4.55
CA LYS A 272 -2.39 20.58 3.83
C LYS A 272 -3.87 20.60 3.43
N SER A 273 -4.53 19.45 3.41
CA SER A 273 -5.97 19.33 3.14
C SER A 273 -6.51 18.01 3.68
N ASP A 274 -7.84 17.88 3.75
CA ASP A 274 -8.50 16.62 4.10
C ASP A 274 -8.04 15.44 3.24
N LYS A 275 -7.63 15.68 1.99
CA LYS A 275 -7.18 14.64 1.06
C LYS A 275 -5.89 13.92 1.49
N TYR A 276 -5.19 14.45 2.49
CA TYR A 276 -4.01 13.86 3.10
C TYR A 276 -4.35 12.90 4.24
N ILE A 277 -5.64 12.72 4.56
CA ILE A 277 -6.14 11.80 5.58
C ILE A 277 -7.24 10.93 4.96
N GLU A 278 -7.23 9.63 5.24
CA GLU A 278 -8.29 8.69 4.86
C GLU A 278 -8.61 7.80 6.07
N PHE A 279 -9.89 7.66 6.41
CA PHE A 279 -10.31 6.74 7.48
C PHE A 279 -10.15 5.29 7.03
N LEU A 280 -9.74 4.39 7.92
CA LEU A 280 -9.54 2.96 7.61
C LEU A 280 -10.81 2.11 7.85
#